data_AF-Q6IT40-F1
#
_entry.id   AF-Q6IT40-F1
#
_cell.length_a   1.000
_cell.length_b   1.000
_cell.length_c   1.000
_cell.angle_alpha   90.00
_cell.angle_beta   90.00
_cell.angle_gamma   90.00
#
_symmetry.space_group_name_H-M   'P 1'
#
loop_
_entity.id
_entity.type
_entity.pdbx_description
1 polymer ?
#
loop_
_entity_poly.entity_id
_entity_poly.type
_entity_poly.pdbx_seq_one_letter_code
_entity_poly.pdbx_strand_id
1 'polypeptide(L)'
;TATECIQQQSFTIRALGFTDTVTVRVLPQCECQCRDASRDGSICGGRGSMECGVCKCDAGYIGKNCECQTQGRSSQELEGSCRKDNSSIICSGLGDCICGQCVCHTSDVPNKKIYGQFCECDNVNCERYDGQ
;
A
#
# COMPACT_ATOMS: atom_id res chain seq x y z
N THR A 1 -11.70 23.68 -20.60
CA THR A 1 -11.09 23.10 -19.38
C THR A 1 -10.65 21.69 -19.69
N ALA A 2 -9.49 21.26 -19.20
CA ALA A 2 -9.03 19.88 -19.40
C ALA A 2 -9.82 18.93 -18.48
N THR A 3 -10.13 17.73 -18.96
CA THR A 3 -10.82 16.67 -18.20
C THR A 3 -9.84 15.65 -17.59
N GLU A 4 -8.58 15.68 -18.01
CA GLU A 4 -7.51 14.78 -17.60
C GLU A 4 -6.12 15.46 -17.72
N CYS A 5 -5.07 14.77 -17.29
CA CYS A 5 -3.69 15.19 -17.48
C CYS A 5 -3.26 15.07 -18.94
N ILE A 6 -3.34 16.17 -19.66
CA ILE A 6 -2.97 16.24 -21.08
C ILE A 6 -1.44 16.23 -21.28
N GLN A 7 -1.00 15.89 -22.49
CA GLN A 7 0.37 16.19 -22.91
C GLN A 7 0.50 17.66 -23.30
N GLN A 8 1.74 18.17 -23.28
CA GLN A 8 2.03 19.50 -23.80
C GLN A 8 1.56 19.62 -25.24
N GLN A 9 0.73 20.63 -25.53
CA GLN A 9 0.16 20.85 -26.85
C GLN A 9 -0.06 22.34 -27.13
N SER A 10 -0.37 22.66 -28.38
CA SER A 10 -0.72 24.03 -28.77
C SER A 10 -1.84 24.03 -29.80
N PHE A 11 -2.71 25.04 -29.71
CA PHE A 11 -3.75 25.30 -30.71
C PHE A 11 -3.84 26.80 -30.99
N THR A 12 -4.53 27.17 -32.06
CA THR A 12 -4.68 28.57 -32.46
C THR A 12 -6.13 29.02 -32.36
N ILE A 13 -6.31 30.26 -31.91
CA ILE A 13 -7.59 30.96 -31.90
C ILE A 13 -7.49 32.11 -32.90
N ARG A 14 -8.52 32.30 -33.72
CA ARG A 14 -8.59 33.38 -34.72
C ARG A 14 -9.97 34.00 -34.76
N ALA A 15 -10.04 35.29 -35.06
CA ALA A 15 -11.28 35.98 -35.38
C ALA A 15 -11.61 35.79 -36.86
N LEU A 16 -12.88 35.49 -37.18
CA LEU A 16 -13.30 35.34 -38.57
C LEU A 16 -13.23 36.71 -39.27
N GLY A 17 -12.61 36.75 -40.45
CA GLY A 17 -12.46 37.99 -41.24
C GLY A 17 -11.17 38.78 -40.94
N PHE A 18 -10.31 38.32 -40.03
CA PHE A 18 -9.01 38.92 -39.75
C PHE A 18 -7.87 37.92 -39.98
N THR A 19 -6.68 38.42 -40.34
CA THR A 19 -5.48 37.59 -40.56
C THR A 19 -4.75 37.25 -39.27
N ASP A 20 -5.03 37.98 -38.19
CA ASP A 20 -4.38 37.80 -36.90
C ASP A 20 -4.76 36.46 -36.25
N THR A 21 -3.78 35.83 -35.60
CA THR A 21 -3.96 34.55 -34.89
C THR A 21 -3.26 34.58 -33.54
N VAL A 22 -3.83 33.88 -32.56
CA VAL A 22 -3.27 33.73 -31.22
C VAL A 22 -2.95 32.26 -30.99
N THR A 23 -1.69 31.94 -30.76
CA THR A 23 -1.25 30.57 -30.42
C THR A 23 -1.31 30.36 -28.91
N VAL A 24 -2.17 29.46 -28.48
CA VAL A 24 -2.30 29.05 -27.08
C VAL A 24 -1.43 27.83 -26.86
N ARG A 25 -0.44 27.93 -25.96
CA ARG A 25 0.30 26.77 -25.44
C ARG A 25 -0.38 26.28 -24.18
N VAL A 26 -0.62 24.98 -24.11
CA VAL A 26 -1.23 24.32 -22.95
C VAL A 26 -0.21 23.39 -22.33
N LEU A 27 0.06 23.57 -21.05
CA LEU A 27 0.96 22.74 -20.26
C LEU A 27 0.14 21.99 -19.20
N PRO A 28 0.41 20.70 -18.94
CA PRO A 28 -0.21 20.00 -17.83
C PRO A 28 0.32 20.50 -16.50
N GLN A 29 -0.55 20.53 -15.50
CA GLN A 29 -0.21 20.85 -14.12
C GLN A 29 -0.69 19.72 -13.21
N CYS A 30 -0.13 18.53 -13.42
CA CYS A 30 -0.50 17.32 -12.68
C CYS A 30 0.55 16.87 -11.67
N GLU A 31 1.81 17.22 -11.91
CA GLU A 31 2.90 16.86 -11.02
C GLU A 31 2.89 17.74 -9.76
N CYS A 32 3.19 17.13 -8.63
CA CYS A 32 3.36 17.81 -7.36
C CYS A 32 4.84 18.21 -7.18
N GLN A 33 5.08 19.43 -6.72
CA GLN A 33 6.44 19.91 -6.42
C GLN A 33 6.75 19.69 -4.94
N CYS A 34 7.10 18.46 -4.58
CA CYS A 34 7.46 18.09 -3.21
C CYS A 34 8.94 18.36 -2.92
N ARG A 35 9.24 18.75 -1.69
CA ARG A 35 10.63 18.79 -1.19
C ARG A 35 10.95 17.41 -0.62
N ASP A 36 11.41 16.50 -1.45
CA ASP A 36 11.83 15.18 -1.00
C ASP A 36 13.14 15.33 -0.23
N ALA A 37 13.00 15.54 1.09
CA ALA A 37 14.11 15.58 2.01
C ALA A 37 14.62 14.14 2.19
N SER A 38 15.84 13.91 1.69
CA SER A 38 16.63 12.69 1.80
C SER A 38 16.26 11.53 0.87
N ARG A 39 17.25 11.16 0.03
CA ARG A 39 17.34 9.89 -0.70
C ARG A 39 17.71 8.73 0.25
N ASP A 40 17.25 8.78 1.49
CA ASP A 40 17.54 7.69 2.42
C ASP A 40 16.56 6.56 2.10
N GLY A 41 16.91 5.77 1.08
CA GLY A 41 16.13 4.61 0.64
C GLY A 41 15.93 3.58 1.75
N SER A 42 16.63 3.70 2.89
CA SER A 42 16.46 2.85 4.07
C SER A 42 15.03 2.86 4.62
N ILE A 43 14.32 4.00 4.58
CA ILE A 43 12.92 4.08 5.05
C ILE A 43 12.00 3.21 4.20
N CYS A 44 12.29 3.08 2.91
CA CYS A 44 11.57 2.24 1.96
C CYS A 44 12.22 0.86 1.81
N GLY A 45 12.88 0.37 2.85
CA GLY A 45 13.49 -0.97 2.88
C GLY A 45 14.61 -1.16 1.85
N GLY A 46 15.17 -0.09 1.30
CA GLY A 46 16.12 -0.09 0.19
C GLY A 46 15.54 -0.54 -1.15
N ARG A 47 14.20 -0.63 -1.26
CA ARG A 47 13.45 -1.21 -2.39
C ARG A 47 12.43 -0.23 -2.96
N GLY A 48 12.77 1.05 -2.93
CA GLY A 48 11.94 2.13 -3.41
C GLY A 48 12.52 3.50 -3.08
N SER A 49 11.85 4.54 -3.53
CA SER A 49 12.20 5.94 -3.26
C SER A 49 11.09 6.66 -2.52
N MET A 50 11.45 7.64 -1.69
CA MET A 50 10.48 8.53 -1.08
C MET A 50 9.99 9.57 -2.10
N GLU A 51 8.67 9.72 -2.23
CA GLU A 51 8.02 10.74 -3.05
C GLU A 51 6.90 11.37 -2.23
N CYS A 52 6.99 12.68 -1.93
CA CYS A 52 5.98 13.42 -1.16
C CYS A 52 5.64 12.81 0.23
N GLY A 53 6.60 12.19 0.90
CA GLY A 53 6.42 11.60 2.24
C GLY A 53 5.89 10.15 2.26
N VAL A 54 5.74 9.51 1.10
CA VAL A 54 5.38 8.09 0.99
C VAL A 54 6.42 7.33 0.16
N CYS A 55 6.50 6.00 0.35
CA CYS A 55 7.40 5.16 -0.45
C CYS A 55 6.76 4.77 -1.79
N LYS A 56 7.46 5.06 -2.87
CA LYS A 56 7.23 4.52 -4.20
C LYS A 56 8.12 3.31 -4.39
N CYS A 57 7.53 2.13 -4.29
CA CYS A 57 8.25 0.87 -4.32
C CYS A 57 8.70 0.48 -5.73
N ASP A 58 9.82 -0.23 -5.80
CA ASP A 58 10.31 -0.84 -7.02
C ASP A 58 9.34 -1.93 -7.52
N ALA A 59 9.42 -2.26 -8.81
CA ALA A 59 8.58 -3.30 -9.39
C ALA A 59 8.72 -4.63 -8.64
N GLY A 60 7.59 -5.20 -8.21
CA GLY A 60 7.57 -6.44 -7.44
C GLY A 60 7.65 -6.25 -5.92
N TYR A 61 7.69 -5.02 -5.43
CA TYR A 61 7.58 -4.69 -4.01
C TYR A 61 6.34 -3.85 -3.71
N ILE A 62 5.73 -4.09 -2.56
CA ILE A 62 4.58 -3.36 -2.04
C ILE A 62 4.71 -3.17 -0.53
N GLY A 63 3.77 -2.42 0.05
CA GLY A 63 3.77 -2.09 1.47
C GLY A 63 4.14 -0.62 1.69
N LYS A 64 3.89 -0.13 2.90
CA LYS A 64 4.13 1.29 3.22
C LYS A 64 5.61 1.66 3.17
N ASN A 65 6.46 0.66 3.41
CA ASN A 65 7.91 0.77 3.47
C ASN A 65 8.57 -0.20 2.47
N CYS A 66 7.84 -0.67 1.45
CA CYS A 66 8.30 -1.64 0.46
C CYS A 66 8.85 -2.95 1.06
N GLU A 67 8.28 -3.34 2.20
CA GLU A 67 8.67 -4.48 3.01
C GLU A 67 8.25 -5.82 2.40
N CYS A 68 7.24 -5.82 1.52
CA CYS A 68 6.67 -7.03 0.95
C CYS A 68 7.10 -7.25 -0.49
N GLN A 69 7.56 -8.46 -0.82
CA GLN A 69 7.76 -8.88 -2.19
C GLN A 69 6.50 -9.58 -2.70
N THR A 70 5.99 -9.15 -3.86
CA THR A 70 4.73 -9.68 -4.40
C THR A 70 4.85 -11.11 -4.91
N GLN A 71 6.04 -11.52 -5.36
CA GLN A 71 6.26 -12.81 -6.05
C GLN A 71 5.23 -13.07 -7.17
N GLY A 72 4.75 -12.02 -7.84
CA GLY A 72 3.73 -12.12 -8.90
C GLY A 72 2.28 -12.12 -8.43
N ARG A 73 2.02 -11.95 -7.13
CA ARG A 73 0.68 -11.86 -6.54
C ARG A 73 0.25 -10.41 -6.33
N SER A 74 -1.02 -10.10 -6.53
CA SER A 74 -1.59 -8.80 -6.20
C SER A 74 -1.71 -8.60 -4.69
N SER A 75 -1.80 -7.33 -4.26
CA SER A 75 -2.05 -6.97 -2.85
C SER A 75 -3.33 -7.62 -2.29
N GLN A 76 -4.38 -7.71 -3.11
CA GLN A 76 -5.64 -8.36 -2.74
C GLN A 76 -5.48 -9.87 -2.52
N GLU A 77 -4.69 -10.56 -3.36
CA GLU A 77 -4.41 -11.99 -3.18
C GLU A 77 -3.57 -12.26 -1.93
N LEU A 78 -2.70 -11.33 -1.56
CA LEU A 78 -1.92 -11.42 -0.32
C LEU A 78 -2.86 -11.28 0.89
N GLU A 79 -3.72 -10.27 0.94
CA GLU A 79 -4.70 -10.12 2.04
C GLU A 79 -5.66 -11.31 2.17
N GLY A 80 -6.10 -11.88 1.03
CA GLY A 80 -6.92 -13.09 1.02
C GLY A 80 -6.24 -14.29 1.69
N SER A 81 -4.91 -14.35 1.66
CA SER A 81 -4.12 -15.43 2.27
C SER A 81 -4.06 -15.35 3.80
N CYS A 82 -4.48 -14.22 4.38
CA CYS A 82 -4.55 -14.00 5.82
C CYS A 82 -5.94 -14.33 6.41
N ARG A 83 -6.88 -14.84 5.60
CA ARG A 83 -8.19 -15.31 6.05
C ARG A 83 -8.25 -16.83 5.89
N LYS A 84 -8.87 -17.50 6.86
CA LYS A 84 -9.07 -18.95 6.83
C LYS A 84 -10.07 -19.36 5.73
N ASP A 85 -11.04 -18.49 5.48
CA ASP A 85 -12.13 -18.66 4.52
C ASP A 85 -12.71 -17.27 4.16
N ASN A 86 -13.59 -17.19 3.17
CA ASN A 86 -14.13 -15.91 2.68
C ASN A 86 -14.94 -15.14 3.73
N SER A 87 -15.44 -15.80 4.78
CA SER A 87 -16.26 -15.19 5.82
C SER A 87 -15.49 -14.91 7.12
N SER A 88 -14.30 -15.49 7.30
CA SER A 88 -13.49 -15.22 8.48
C SER A 88 -12.83 -13.84 8.44
N ILE A 89 -12.61 -13.31 9.63
CA ILE A 89 -11.85 -12.10 9.86
C ILE A 89 -10.36 -12.35 9.61
N ILE A 90 -9.65 -11.31 9.22
CA ILE A 90 -8.20 -11.36 8.96
C ILE A 90 -7.49 -11.80 10.24
N CYS A 91 -6.62 -12.82 10.12
CA CYS A 91 -5.79 -13.34 11.20
C CYS A 91 -6.58 -13.63 12.49
N SER A 92 -7.81 -14.11 12.36
CA SER A 92 -8.73 -14.39 13.49
C SER A 92 -8.92 -13.21 14.46
N GLY A 93 -8.59 -11.98 14.04
CA GLY A 93 -8.62 -10.77 14.86
C GLY A 93 -7.52 -10.70 15.94
N LEU A 94 -6.56 -11.63 15.92
CA LEU A 94 -5.49 -11.78 16.91
C LEU A 94 -4.09 -11.61 16.29
N GLY A 95 -4.02 -10.94 15.14
CA GLY A 95 -2.79 -10.69 14.43
C GLY A 95 -2.96 -9.68 13.31
N ASP A 96 -1.84 -9.23 12.75
CA ASP A 96 -1.79 -8.33 11.61
C ASP A 96 -1.39 -9.09 10.35
N CYS A 97 -2.05 -8.79 9.23
CA CYS A 97 -1.69 -9.37 7.93
C CYS A 97 -0.53 -8.58 7.31
N ILE A 98 0.65 -9.20 7.27
CA ILE A 98 1.86 -8.60 6.70
C ILE A 98 2.33 -9.50 5.56
N CYS A 99 2.41 -8.94 4.35
CA CYS A 99 2.85 -9.65 3.14
C CYS A 99 2.09 -10.97 2.87
N GLY A 100 0.79 -11.02 3.20
CA GLY A 100 -0.05 -12.20 3.02
C GLY A 100 0.20 -13.33 4.02
N GLN A 101 0.82 -13.02 5.15
CA GLN A 101 0.98 -13.91 6.29
C GLN A 101 0.52 -13.21 7.57
N CYS A 102 -0.06 -13.98 8.48
CA CYS A 102 -0.47 -13.44 9.77
C CYS A 102 0.70 -13.40 10.76
N VAL A 103 0.94 -12.21 11.31
CA VAL A 103 1.84 -12.00 12.45
C VAL A 103 0.98 -11.87 13.69
N CYS A 104 0.96 -12.91 14.52
CA CYS A 104 0.10 -12.97 15.70
C CYS A 104 0.55 -12.01 16.79
N HIS A 105 -0.42 -11.38 17.45
CA HIS A 105 -0.18 -10.46 18.55
C HIS A 105 0.40 -11.17 19.76
N THR A 106 1.27 -10.47 20.49
CA THR A 106 1.72 -10.90 21.82
C THR A 106 0.63 -10.61 22.85
N SER A 107 0.50 -11.46 23.87
CA SER A 107 -0.48 -11.26 24.95
C SER A 107 0.19 -10.79 26.24
N ASP A 108 -0.48 -9.90 26.97
CA ASP A 108 -0.09 -9.48 28.32
C ASP A 108 -0.34 -10.57 29.39
N VAL A 109 -1.12 -11.60 29.06
CA VAL A 109 -1.40 -12.72 29.97
C VAL A 109 -0.15 -13.59 30.11
N PRO A 110 0.32 -13.88 31.33
CA PRO A 110 1.50 -14.71 31.55
C PRO A 110 1.38 -16.06 30.84
N ASN A 111 2.43 -16.44 30.12
CA ASN A 111 2.53 -17.67 29.33
C ASN A 111 1.50 -17.83 28.21
N LYS A 112 0.62 -16.86 27.93
CA LYS A 112 -0.29 -16.95 26.78
C LYS A 112 0.45 -16.66 25.49
N LYS A 113 0.38 -17.62 24.56
CA LYS A 113 0.93 -17.50 23.21
C LYS A 113 -0.16 -17.76 22.20
N ILE A 114 -0.34 -16.81 21.28
CA ILE A 114 -1.23 -16.94 20.12
C ILE A 114 -0.39 -17.44 18.94
N TYR A 115 -0.89 -18.42 18.20
CA TYR A 115 -0.19 -19.03 17.08
C TYR A 115 -1.17 -19.65 16.07
N GLY A 116 -0.62 -20.20 14.98
CA GLY A 116 -1.41 -20.73 13.86
C GLY A 116 -1.23 -19.88 12.61
N GLN A 117 -1.62 -20.43 11.46
CA GLN A 117 -1.48 -19.72 10.17
C GLN A 117 -2.33 -18.45 10.13
N PHE A 118 -3.46 -18.46 10.83
CA PHE A 118 -4.42 -17.38 10.91
C PHE A 118 -4.57 -16.87 12.34
N CYS A 119 -3.59 -17.12 13.22
CA CYS A 119 -3.62 -16.76 14.64
C CYS A 119 -4.86 -17.30 15.38
N GLU A 120 -5.30 -18.50 15.02
CA GLU A 120 -6.52 -19.14 15.48
C GLU A 120 -6.37 -19.97 16.75
N CYS A 121 -5.14 -20.22 17.20
CA CYS A 121 -4.84 -21.07 18.35
C CYS A 121 -4.18 -20.26 19.48
N ASP A 122 -4.41 -20.70 20.72
CA ASP A 122 -3.60 -20.31 21.87
C ASP A 122 -3.40 -21.50 22.82
N ASN A 123 -2.48 -21.33 23.77
CA ASN A 123 -2.08 -22.38 24.72
C ASN A 123 -2.76 -22.28 26.10
N VAL A 124 -3.81 -21.47 26.24
CA VAL A 124 -4.50 -21.26 27.54
C VAL A 124 -5.97 -21.67 27.51
N ASN A 125 -6.59 -21.69 26.33
CA ASN A 125 -7.98 -22.12 26.12
C ASN A 125 -8.07 -23.64 25.90
N CYS A 126 -7.54 -24.39 26.86
CA CYS A 126 -7.69 -25.85 26.91
C CYS A 126 -8.65 -26.24 28.05
N GLU A 127 -9.17 -27.47 28.00
CA GLU A 127 -9.93 -28.03 29.11
C GLU A 127 -9.08 -28.04 30.39
N ARG A 128 -9.66 -27.57 31.49
CA ARG A 128 -9.02 -27.53 32.80
C ARG A 128 -9.28 -28.81 33.56
N TYR A 129 -8.27 -29.31 34.25
CA TYR A 129 -8.42 -30.44 35.17
C TYR A 129 -8.54 -29.88 36.59
N ASP A 130 -9.56 -30.31 37.33
CA ASP A 130 -9.82 -29.85 38.72
C ASP A 130 -10.07 -28.33 38.88
N GLY A 131 -10.56 -27.67 37.82
CA GLY A 131 -10.83 -26.23 37.84
C GLY A 131 -9.59 -25.33 37.81
N GLN A 132 -8.39 -25.90 37.70
CA GLN A 132 -7.12 -25.21 37.45
C GLN A 132 -6.69 -25.32 36.00
#